data_AF-A0A7S1IH63-F1
#
_entry.id   AF-A0A7S1IH63-F1
#
_cell.length_a   1.000
_cell.length_b   1.000
_cell.length_c   1.000
_cell.angle_alpha   90.00
_cell.angle_beta   90.00
_cell.angle_gamma   90.00
#
_symmetry.space_group_name_H-M   'P 1'
#
loop_
_entity.id
_entity.type
_entity.pdbx_description
1 polymer ?
#
loop_
_entity_poly.entity_id
_entity_poly.type
_entity_poly.pdbx_seq_one_letter_code
_entity_poly.pdbx_strand_id
1 'polypeptide(L)'
;LVCAAGMDHDRAINLCQQGGALLVLDFPKGGTFGMDMHSYTTGEKFQGVKMIPPGVHLVHYVASASQSDTVGNACTFFLHFAPRSVHVRRWCLDTETLGPVPEDEANRY
;
A
#
# COMPACT_ATOMS: atom_id res chain seq x y z
N LEU A 1 0.46 -10.17 0.67
CA LEU A 1 1.68 -10.95 0.34
C LEU A 1 1.99 -10.64 -1.12
N VAL A 2 2.95 -9.76 -1.43
CA VAL A 2 3.33 -9.51 -2.83
C VAL A 2 4.46 -10.48 -3.14
N CYS A 3 4.11 -11.61 -3.76
CA CYS A 3 5.09 -12.54 -4.32
C CYS A 3 5.28 -12.18 -5.79
N ALA A 4 6.42 -11.58 -6.12
CA ALA A 4 6.97 -11.75 -7.46
C ALA A 4 7.29 -13.25 -7.64
N ALA A 5 6.91 -13.82 -8.78
CA ALA A 5 7.19 -15.23 -9.10
C ALA A 5 8.70 -15.51 -8.89
N GLY A 6 9.03 -16.58 -8.14
CA GLY A 6 10.42 -16.95 -7.83
C GLY A 6 10.93 -16.55 -6.43
N MET A 7 10.06 -16.29 -5.45
CA MET A 7 10.49 -16.06 -4.07
C MET A 7 11.00 -17.35 -3.41
N ASP A 8 12.31 -17.45 -3.22
CA ASP A 8 12.93 -18.49 -2.41
C ASP A 8 12.78 -18.22 -0.89
N HIS A 9 13.08 -19.24 -0.09
CA HIS A 9 12.93 -19.21 1.37
C HIS A 9 13.79 -18.13 2.04
N ASP A 10 15.04 -18.00 1.61
CA ASP A 10 16.01 -17.09 2.22
C ASP A 10 15.64 -15.64 1.93
N ARG A 11 15.19 -15.36 0.70
CA ARG A 11 14.66 -14.06 0.30
C ARG A 11 13.39 -13.70 1.06
N ALA A 12 12.50 -14.67 1.29
CA ALA A 12 11.31 -14.45 2.10
C ALA A 12 11.67 -14.08 3.55
N ILE A 13 12.61 -14.82 4.16
CA ILE A 13 13.10 -14.49 5.51
C ILE A 13 13.73 -13.09 5.53
N ASN A 14 14.59 -12.79 4.56
CA ASN A 14 15.28 -11.50 4.49
C ASN A 14 14.29 -10.33 4.39
N LEU A 15 13.31 -10.41 3.49
CA LEU A 15 12.29 -9.37 3.35
C LEU A 15 11.36 -9.29 4.56
N CYS A 16 11.18 -10.37 5.33
CA CYS A 16 10.44 -10.34 6.59
C CYS A 16 11.16 -9.57 7.67
N GLN A 17 12.49 -9.66 7.69
CA GLN A 17 13.32 -9.01 8.70
C GLN A 17 13.73 -7.59 8.31
N GLN A 18 13.95 -7.34 7.02
CA GLN A 18 14.58 -6.11 6.51
C GLN A 18 13.69 -5.31 5.55
N GLY A 19 12.60 -5.90 5.06
CA GLY A 19 11.67 -5.22 4.17
C GLY A 19 10.91 -4.11 4.89
N GLY A 20 10.51 -3.11 4.12
CA GLY A 20 9.60 -2.08 4.58
C GLY A 20 8.14 -2.54 4.62
N ALA A 21 7.31 -1.67 5.18
CA ALA A 21 5.87 -1.81 5.17
C ALA A 21 5.18 -0.49 4.81
N LEU A 22 4.09 -0.58 4.07
CA LEU A 22 3.15 0.51 3.84
C LEU A 22 1.83 0.13 4.51
N LEU A 23 1.47 0.85 5.55
CA LEU A 23 0.14 0.78 6.14
C LEU A 23 -0.80 1.71 5.38
N VAL A 24 -1.95 1.18 5.02
CA VAL A 24 -3.00 1.90 4.30
C VAL A 24 -4.27 1.85 5.13
N LEU A 25 -4.55 2.96 5.82
CA LEU A 25 -5.66 3.11 6.74
C LEU A 25 -6.92 3.55 5.99
N ASP A 26 -8.05 2.97 6.39
CA ASP A 26 -9.39 3.39 5.99
C ASP A 26 -9.67 3.34 4.47
N PHE A 27 -8.86 2.59 3.71
CA PHE A 27 -9.06 2.43 2.26
C PHE A 27 -10.33 1.64 1.97
N PRO A 28 -11.16 2.07 1.00
CA PRO A 28 -12.45 1.45 0.74
C PRO A 28 -12.31 0.02 0.22
N LYS A 29 -13.10 -0.90 0.80
CA LYS A 29 -13.29 -2.26 0.28
C LYS A 29 -13.71 -2.20 -1.19
N GLY A 30 -13.18 -3.11 -2.01
CA GLY A 30 -13.52 -3.24 -3.42
C GLY A 30 -12.72 -2.29 -4.32
N GLY A 31 -11.98 -1.34 -3.76
CA GLY A 31 -11.03 -0.53 -4.53
C GLY A 31 -9.86 -1.35 -5.06
N THR A 32 -9.23 -0.89 -6.13
CA THR A 32 -7.98 -1.45 -6.64
C THR A 32 -6.82 -0.75 -5.95
N PHE A 33 -5.93 -1.53 -5.34
CA PHE A 33 -4.67 -1.06 -4.77
C PHE A 33 -3.52 -1.85 -5.38
N GLY A 34 -2.46 -1.17 -5.76
CA GLY A 34 -1.30 -1.80 -6.37
C GLY A 34 0.01 -1.13 -6.01
N MET A 35 1.07 -1.90 -6.26
CA MET A 35 2.44 -1.47 -6.10
C MET A 35 3.27 -2.02 -7.26
N ASP A 36 4.02 -1.13 -7.90
CA ASP A 36 4.77 -1.37 -9.14
C ASP A 36 3.90 -2.02 -10.23
N MET A 37 4.17 -3.28 -10.57
CA MET A 37 3.46 -4.03 -11.61
C MET A 37 2.31 -4.89 -11.07
N HIS A 38 2.07 -4.87 -9.76
CA HIS A 38 1.06 -5.70 -9.11
C HIS A 38 -0.14 -4.87 -8.67
N SER A 39 -1.34 -5.39 -8.92
CA SER A 39 -2.62 -4.77 -8.53
C SER A 39 -3.51 -5.82 -7.87
N TYR A 40 -4.26 -5.39 -6.86
CA TYR A 40 -5.13 -6.23 -6.05
C TYR A 40 -6.46 -5.53 -5.78
N THR A 41 -7.55 -6.28 -5.72
CA THR A 41 -8.82 -5.79 -5.16
C THR A 41 -8.75 -5.87 -3.63
N THR A 42 -9.06 -4.76 -2.97
CA THR A 42 -8.97 -4.65 -1.51
C THR A 42 -10.17 -5.29 -0.82
N GLY A 43 -9.91 -6.01 0.27
CA GLY A 43 -10.92 -6.63 1.13
C GLY A 43 -11.20 -5.81 2.39
N GLU A 44 -12.19 -6.23 3.18
CA GLU A 44 -12.62 -5.53 4.41
C GLU A 44 -11.50 -5.34 5.44
N LYS A 45 -10.53 -6.25 5.47
CA LYS A 45 -9.39 -6.23 6.40
C LYS A 45 -8.08 -5.83 5.72
N PHE A 46 -8.14 -5.22 4.54
CA PHE A 46 -6.95 -4.68 3.90
C PHE A 46 -6.36 -3.57 4.76
N GLN A 47 -5.06 -3.64 5.04
CA GLN A 47 -4.33 -2.67 5.86
C GLN A 47 -2.99 -2.26 5.22
N GLY A 48 -2.80 -2.61 3.94
CA GLY A 48 -1.57 -2.32 3.20
C GLY A 48 -0.69 -3.54 2.93
N VAL A 49 0.61 -3.29 2.79
CA VAL A 49 1.59 -4.22 2.22
C VAL A 49 2.85 -4.25 3.08
N LYS A 50 3.40 -5.44 3.32
CA LYS A 50 4.71 -5.65 3.97
C LYS A 50 5.63 -6.47 3.08
N MET A 51 6.89 -6.59 3.49
CA MET A 51 7.95 -7.29 2.75
C MET A 51 8.41 -6.51 1.52
N ILE A 52 8.34 -5.17 1.58
CA ILE A 52 8.69 -4.30 0.46
C ILE A 52 10.22 -4.17 0.43
N PRO A 53 10.90 -4.50 -0.69
CA PRO A 53 12.34 -4.29 -0.80
C PRO A 53 12.72 -2.82 -0.55
N PRO A 54 13.92 -2.54 -0.02
CA PRO A 54 14.42 -1.17 0.04
C PRO A 54 14.56 -0.56 -1.35
N GLY A 55 14.26 0.73 -1.48
CA GLY A 55 14.31 1.46 -2.75
C GLY A 55 13.03 2.25 -3.05
N VAL A 56 12.93 2.75 -4.28
CA VAL A 56 11.77 3.51 -4.75
C VAL A 56 10.73 2.55 -5.34
N HIS A 57 9.49 2.68 -4.89
CA HIS A 57 8.35 1.92 -5.39
C HIS A 57 7.22 2.86 -5.79
N LEU A 58 6.49 2.49 -6.84
CA LEU A 58 5.27 3.18 -7.27
C LEU A 58 4.09 2.58 -6.53
N VAL A 59 3.28 3.42 -5.89
CA VAL A 59 1.96 3.04 -5.36
C VAL A 59 0.91 3.59 -6.30
N HIS A 60 -0.05 2.77 -6.71
CA HIS A 60 -1.18 3.17 -7.54
C HIS A 60 -2.47 2.60 -6.99
N TYR A 61 -3.55 3.38 -7.05
CA TYR A 61 -4.84 2.94 -6.55
C TYR A 61 -5.99 3.65 -7.27
N VAL A 62 -7.16 3.00 -7.22
CA VAL A 62 -8.44 3.52 -7.67
C VAL A 62 -9.46 3.13 -6.60
N ALA A 63 -10.11 4.12 -5.98
CA ALA A 63 -11.25 3.83 -5.13
C ALA A 63 -12.42 3.34 -6.00
N SER A 64 -13.00 2.21 -5.63
CA SER A 64 -14.21 1.74 -6.32
C SER A 64 -15.37 2.62 -5.90
N ALA A 65 -16.05 3.24 -6.88
CA ALA A 65 -17.35 3.83 -6.65
C ALA A 65 -18.33 2.67 -6.40
N SER A 66 -18.64 2.41 -5.13
CA SER A 66 -19.41 1.24 -4.73
C SER A 66 -20.83 1.15 -5.32
N GLN A 67 -21.30 2.11 -6.13
CA GLN A 67 -22.68 2.13 -6.66
C GLN A 67 -22.88 2.83 -8.02
N SER A 68 -21.84 3.27 -8.74
CA SER A 68 -22.01 3.93 -10.04
C SER A 68 -21.13 3.32 -11.11
N ASP A 69 -21.59 3.29 -12.37
CA ASP A 69 -20.81 2.89 -13.56
C ASP A 69 -19.62 3.82 -13.85
N THR A 70 -19.16 4.59 -12.87
CA THR A 70 -18.09 5.57 -12.96
C THR A 70 -16.84 4.98 -12.33
N VAL A 71 -15.79 4.86 -13.13
CA VAL A 71 -14.46 4.50 -12.65
C VAL A 71 -13.96 5.66 -11.80
N GLY A 72 -13.60 5.39 -10.53
CA GLY A 72 -13.01 6.40 -9.65
C GLY A 72 -11.68 6.94 -10.18
N ASN A 73 -11.19 8.03 -9.60
CA ASN A 73 -9.94 8.63 -10.04
C ASN A 73 -8.75 7.68 -9.78
N ALA A 74 -7.94 7.46 -10.81
CA ALA A 74 -6.67 6.77 -10.66
C ALA A 74 -5.63 7.72 -10.08
N CYS A 75 -5.04 7.33 -8.95
CA CYS A 75 -4.02 8.10 -8.27
C CYS A 75 -2.74 7.29 -8.15
N THR A 76 -1.60 7.99 -8.19
CA THR A 76 -0.28 7.38 -8.04
C THR A 76 0.65 8.28 -7.23
N PHE A 77 1.59 7.66 -6.51
CA PHE A 77 2.69 8.36 -5.86
C PHE A 77 3.89 7.43 -5.66
N PHE A 78 5.08 8.01 -5.54
CA PHE A 78 6.29 7.26 -5.23
C PHE A 78 6.58 7.27 -3.73
N LEU A 79 7.10 6.16 -3.23
CA LEU A 79 7.69 6.06 -1.89
C LEU A 79 9.11 5.53 -1.99
N HIS A 80 10.00 6.06 -1.15
CA HIS A 80 11.30 5.47 -0.90
C HIS A 80 11.27 4.70 0.42
N PHE A 81 11.60 3.42 0.38
CA PHE A 81 11.71 2.56 1.55
C PHE A 81 13.17 2.41 1.96
N ALA A 82 13.49 2.85 3.18
CA ALA A 82 14.74 2.45 3.82
C ALA A 82 14.57 1.01 4.38
N PRO A 83 15.66 0.29 4.69
CA PRO A 83 15.54 -1.00 5.38
C PRO A 83 14.69 -0.86 6.65
N ARG A 84 13.68 -1.73 6.78
CA ARG A 84 12.73 -1.77 7.92
C ARG A 84 11.89 -0.50 8.11
N SER A 85 11.77 0.37 7.11
CA SER A 85 10.93 1.58 7.23
C SER A 85 9.44 1.25 7.15
N VAL A 86 8.64 1.95 7.95
CA VAL A 86 7.17 1.92 7.88
C VAL A 86 6.68 3.27 7.34
N HIS A 87 5.88 3.22 6.30
CA HIS A 87 5.11 4.37 5.81
C HIS A 87 3.64 4.17 6.17
N VAL A 88 3.00 5.22 6.69
CA VAL A 88 1.57 5.20 6.99
C VAL A 88 0.85 6.21 6.09
N ARG A 89 -0.21 5.74 5.43
CA ARG A 89 -1.09 6.56 4.60
C ARG A 89 -2.53 6.32 5.01
N ARG A 90 -3.32 7.39 5.06
CA ARG A 90 -4.77 7.32 5.34
C ARG A 90 -5.57 7.78 4.14
N TRP A 91 -6.65 7.08 3.88
CA TRP A 91 -7.66 7.47 2.91
C TRP A 91 -8.43 8.71 3.36
N CYS A 92 -8.52 9.71 2.49
CA CYS A 92 -9.41 10.85 2.65
C CYS A 92 -10.58 10.71 1.67
N LEU A 93 -11.80 10.59 2.19
CA LEU A 93 -13.00 10.48 1.37
C LEU A 93 -13.25 11.74 0.54
N ASP A 94 -12.97 12.92 1.11
CA ASP A 94 -13.27 14.21 0.46
C ASP A 94 -12.39 14.47 -0.76
N THR A 95 -11.13 14.04 -0.72
CA THR A 95 -10.17 14.24 -1.81
C THR A 95 -9.97 13.00 -2.68
N GLU A 96 -10.52 11.86 -2.27
CA GLU A 96 -10.26 10.56 -2.87
C GLU A 96 -8.76 10.21 -2.98
N THR A 97 -7.97 10.59 -1.98
CA THR A 97 -6.51 10.35 -1.98
C THR A 97 -5.97 9.68 -0.72
N LEU A 98 -4.85 8.99 -0.86
CA LEU A 98 -4.02 8.51 0.24
C LEU A 98 -3.00 9.58 0.66
N GLY A 99 -3.24 10.21 1.81
CA GLY A 99 -2.35 11.23 2.38
C GLY A 99 -1.46 10.70 3.52
N PRO A 100 -0.36 11.40 3.85
CA PRO A 100 0.38 11.13 5.08
C PRO A 100 -0.49 11.40 6.32
N VAL A 101 -0.20 10.68 7.41
CA VAL A 101 -0.80 10.95 8.73
C VAL A 101 0.14 11.84 9.56
N PRO A 102 -0.36 12.49 10.63
CA PRO A 102 0.49 13.20 11.58
C PRO A 102 1.63 12.32 12.14
N GLU A 103 2.79 12.91 12.41
CA GLU A 103 3.98 12.18 12.82
C GLU A 103 3.80 11.41 14.15
N ASP A 104 3.11 12.01 15.11
CA ASP A 104 2.81 11.40 16.41
C ASP A 104 1.91 10.14 16.27
N GLU A 105 1.09 10.10 15.23
CA GLU A 105 0.27 8.95 14.89
C GLU A 105 1.09 7.89 14.14
N ALA A 106 1.91 8.30 13.16
CA ALA A 106 2.78 7.41 12.41
C ALA A 106 3.74 6.63 13.32
N ASN A 107 4.27 7.28 14.37
CA ASN A 107 5.20 6.69 15.34
C ASN A 107 4.56 5.63 16.26
N ARG A 108 3.23 5.42 16.20
CA ARG A 108 2.54 4.36 16.96
C ARG A 108 2.59 2.99 16.25
N TYR A 109 3.07 2.96 15.00
CA TYR A 109 3.15 1.79 14.14
C TYR A 109 4.60 1.39 13.87
#